data_AF-A0A6C0JWL7-F1
#
_entry.id   AF-A0A6C0JWL7-F1
#
_cell.length_a   1.000
_cell.length_b   1.000
_cell.length_c   1.000
_cell.angle_alpha   90.00
_cell.angle_beta   90.00
_cell.angle_gamma   90.00
#
_symmetry.space_group_name_H-M   'P 1'
#
loop_
_entity.id
_entity.type
_entity.pdbx_description
1 polymer ?
#
loop_
_entity_poly.entity_id
_entity_poly.type
_entity_poly.pdbx_seq_one_letter_code
_entity_poly.pdbx_strand_id
1 'polypeptide(L)'
;MSERQKSLSMHRKQVPTSDELNRIEKLLALTVPQDWDDITFPVWKEVVWTLLSLGMLTDDIHKWCSLGKTKYNQESTDTIISTWMRDKIIDTGPTSTFMKWIRSRLYIRGYTDQQVYHAFRKASNTTTGEVIEKYLLENNNFKGYVDIYYELYAQTNIVTVDTRQPFYIWDDVEKLWIHHKNRELVTSELYTNFSDFMESILLPYGQKNPEKIEIVNDVIKTINSKRNHPKLRGWLLKLCNDKDFINLIQNIDVTTFAIDAGKIINLKTGVIRDRVRTDYYMHYIPISPSDHGYPKITEFINSLLESQEQRHYLQKLCGSFMTGTNTDKSFYIWCGEGMNDEHPLIKLLKEVLGYHAVSKNITDDNIKFINARLNILTDVGLTTARTFYENITETRKTKLLILTTNRPIIDSTDKGLLDKIKLLIFPPIDNVQNQDLVKTTGSEMFSYMAAGAKMFYEEGLPEPCLLKTIKEEYYDDENSFLTFLSKKCSLAENGKILRSHFYESYETFCNQNNLTIKKLSWLTNKKYIKPHRFTKGWYVLGYVFKQEE
;
A
#
# COMPACT_ATOMS: atom_id res chain seq x y z
N MET A 1 7.64 25.81 47.71
CA MET A 1 6.95 24.50 47.61
C MET A 1 5.52 24.75 47.15
N SER A 2 5.27 24.65 45.85
CA SER A 2 3.96 24.93 45.25
C SER A 2 3.07 23.68 45.27
N GLU A 3 1.76 23.88 45.27
CA GLU A 3 0.73 22.83 45.21
C GLU A 3 0.92 21.81 44.06
N ARG A 4 1.73 22.16 43.05
CA ARG A 4 2.18 21.25 41.99
C ARG A 4 3.10 20.11 42.45
N GLN A 5 3.85 20.26 43.55
CA GLN A 5 4.67 19.16 44.08
C GLN A 5 3.87 18.22 45.01
N LYS A 6 2.72 18.65 45.54
CA LYS A 6 1.83 17.77 46.32
C LYS A 6 1.00 16.85 45.43
N SER A 7 0.60 17.27 44.22
CA SER A 7 -0.09 16.40 43.26
C SER A 7 0.80 15.31 42.63
N LEU A 8 2.13 15.42 42.77
CA LEU A 8 3.10 14.41 42.34
C LEU A 8 3.40 13.34 43.40
N SER A 9 2.84 13.45 44.62
CA SER A 9 3.15 12.56 45.76
C SER A 9 2.01 11.62 46.19
N MET A 10 0.82 11.78 45.62
CA MET A 10 -0.22 10.77 45.69
C MET A 10 -0.33 10.19 44.30
N HIS A 11 0.02 8.93 44.11
CA HIS A 11 -0.54 7.94 43.19
C HIS A 11 0.39 6.74 43.41
N ARG A 12 0.13 6.01 44.51
CA ARG A 12 0.69 4.67 44.69
C ARG A 12 0.52 3.95 43.35
N LYS A 13 1.60 3.35 42.83
CA LYS A 13 1.53 2.34 41.77
C LYS A 13 0.35 1.41 42.14
N GLN A 14 -0.80 1.57 41.51
CA GLN A 14 -1.92 0.68 41.76
C GLN A 14 -1.47 -0.62 41.12
N VAL A 15 -1.06 -1.56 41.97
CA VAL A 15 -0.91 -2.95 41.56
C VAL A 15 -2.28 -3.34 41.01
N PRO A 16 -2.37 -3.81 39.77
CA PRO A 16 -3.63 -4.18 39.17
C PRO A 16 -4.26 -5.26 40.06
N THR A 17 -5.56 -5.13 40.31
CA THR A 17 -6.30 -6.12 41.07
C THR A 17 -6.18 -7.50 40.39
N SER A 18 -6.38 -8.58 41.15
CA SER A 18 -6.38 -9.94 40.56
C SER A 18 -7.35 -10.07 39.39
N ASP A 19 -8.46 -9.33 39.42
CA ASP A 19 -9.47 -9.31 38.38
C ASP A 19 -9.03 -8.55 37.13
N GLU A 20 -8.33 -7.43 37.28
CA GLU A 20 -7.76 -6.67 36.17
C GLU A 20 -6.66 -7.47 35.45
N LEU A 21 -5.77 -8.13 36.19
CA LEU A 21 -4.75 -9.02 35.63
C LEU A 21 -5.37 -10.18 34.86
N ASN A 22 -6.40 -10.83 35.42
CA ASN A 22 -7.12 -11.93 34.76
C ASN A 22 -7.81 -11.46 33.46
N ARG A 23 -8.36 -10.24 33.42
CA ARG A 23 -8.94 -9.65 32.21
C ARG A 23 -7.88 -9.42 31.12
N ILE A 24 -6.74 -8.85 31.49
CA ILE A 24 -5.60 -8.66 30.57
C ILE A 24 -5.16 -10.01 29.99
N GLU A 25 -4.93 -11.01 30.85
CA GLU A 25 -4.49 -12.34 30.43
C GLU A 25 -5.48 -12.99 29.45
N LYS A 26 -6.79 -12.91 29.72
CA LYS A 26 -7.81 -13.46 28.83
C LYS A 26 -7.93 -12.72 27.50
N LEU A 27 -7.78 -11.40 27.49
CA LEU A 27 -7.76 -10.62 26.26
C LEU A 27 -6.54 -10.96 25.41
N LEU A 28 -5.35 -11.02 26.03
CA LEU A 28 -4.12 -11.41 25.33
C LEU A 28 -4.19 -12.87 24.85
N ALA A 29 -4.88 -13.76 25.55
CA ALA A 29 -5.10 -15.14 25.11
C ALA A 29 -5.95 -15.27 23.83
N LEU A 30 -6.67 -14.22 23.40
CA LEU A 30 -7.33 -14.17 22.09
C LEU A 30 -6.33 -13.99 20.93
N THR A 31 -5.09 -13.61 21.25
CA THR A 31 -4.00 -13.43 20.30
C THR A 31 -3.00 -14.58 20.40
N VAL A 32 -2.39 -14.94 19.27
CA VAL A 32 -1.29 -15.93 19.24
C VAL A 32 0.02 -15.22 18.89
N PRO A 33 1.20 -15.80 19.20
CA PRO A 33 2.49 -15.14 18.94
C PRO A 33 2.65 -14.58 17.52
N GLN A 34 2.19 -15.31 16.49
CA GLN A 34 2.29 -14.85 15.09
C GLN A 34 1.49 -13.57 14.80
N ASP A 35 0.42 -13.26 15.55
CA ASP A 35 -0.34 -12.02 15.32
C ASP A 35 0.51 -10.77 15.59
N TRP A 36 1.45 -10.89 16.51
CA TRP A 36 2.27 -9.79 17.02
C TRP A 36 3.40 -9.41 16.05
N ASP A 37 3.74 -10.25 15.09
CA ASP A 37 4.70 -9.91 14.03
C ASP A 37 4.15 -8.80 13.10
N ASP A 38 2.86 -8.88 12.83
CA ASP A 38 2.13 -7.97 11.95
C ASP A 38 1.68 -6.67 12.66
N ILE A 39 1.91 -6.53 13.96
CA ILE A 39 1.40 -5.38 14.72
C ILE A 39 2.04 -4.08 14.21
N THR A 40 1.22 -3.06 13.92
CA THR A 40 1.71 -1.76 13.46
C THR A 40 2.05 -0.88 14.66
N PHE A 41 2.85 0.18 14.45
CA PHE A 41 3.28 1.03 15.56
C PHE A 41 2.10 1.78 16.22
N PRO A 42 1.09 2.30 15.47
CA PRO A 42 -0.11 2.86 16.07
C PRO A 42 -0.89 1.86 16.94
N VAL A 43 -1.04 0.62 16.46
CA VAL A 43 -1.71 -0.44 17.25
C VAL A 43 -0.89 -0.75 18.50
N TRP A 44 0.42 -0.92 18.37
CA TRP A 44 1.33 -1.20 19.47
C TRP A 44 1.28 -0.12 20.56
N LYS A 45 1.26 1.15 20.15
CA LYS A 45 1.09 2.29 21.05
C LYS A 45 -0.16 2.15 21.90
N GLU A 46 -1.30 1.83 21.28
CA GLU A 46 -2.55 1.62 22.00
C GLU A 46 -2.57 0.37 22.87
N VAL A 47 -1.91 -0.72 22.45
CA VAL A 47 -1.75 -1.92 23.30
C VAL A 47 -1.05 -1.52 24.59
N VAL A 48 0.10 -0.85 24.48
CA VAL A 48 0.89 -0.41 25.64
C VAL A 48 0.05 0.54 26.51
N TRP A 49 -0.65 1.51 25.93
CA TRP A 49 -1.53 2.41 26.67
C TRP A 49 -2.69 1.69 27.37
N THR A 50 -3.29 0.69 26.71
CA THR A 50 -4.36 -0.14 27.26
C THR A 50 -3.84 -0.94 28.46
N LEU A 51 -2.71 -1.63 28.30
CA LEU A 51 -2.09 -2.42 29.36
C LEU A 51 -1.73 -1.54 30.57
N LEU A 52 -1.15 -0.35 30.33
CA LEU A 52 -0.84 0.63 31.39
C LEU A 52 -2.12 1.13 32.08
N SER A 53 -3.19 1.40 31.33
CA SER A 53 -4.46 1.86 31.89
C SER A 53 -5.16 0.80 32.75
N LEU A 54 -4.94 -0.48 32.43
CA LEU A 54 -5.41 -1.63 33.21
C LEU A 54 -4.44 -1.99 34.36
N GLY A 55 -3.41 -1.17 34.60
CA GLY A 55 -2.50 -1.27 35.74
C GLY A 55 -1.26 -2.13 35.52
N MET A 56 -1.01 -2.66 34.32
CA MET A 56 0.19 -3.46 34.05
C MET A 56 1.48 -2.65 34.29
N LEU A 57 2.46 -3.25 34.95
CA LEU A 57 3.74 -2.58 35.25
C LEU A 57 4.59 -2.45 33.97
N THR A 58 5.37 -1.37 33.90
CA THR A 58 6.32 -1.13 32.79
C THR A 58 7.28 -2.30 32.61
N ASP A 59 7.77 -2.87 33.71
CA ASP A 59 8.73 -3.98 33.69
C ASP A 59 8.13 -5.25 33.06
N ASP A 60 6.83 -5.50 33.27
CA ASP A 60 6.13 -6.64 32.66
C ASP A 60 5.93 -6.43 31.16
N ILE A 61 5.65 -5.20 30.72
CA ILE A 61 5.56 -4.83 29.30
C ILE A 61 6.94 -5.00 28.65
N HIS A 62 8.02 -4.52 29.28
CA HIS A 62 9.39 -4.70 28.78
C HIS A 62 9.80 -6.17 28.74
N LYS A 63 9.41 -6.96 29.74
CA LYS A 63 9.62 -8.40 29.73
C LYS A 63 8.95 -9.04 28.52
N TRP A 64 7.74 -8.61 28.18
CA TRP A 64 7.04 -9.05 26.97
C TRP A 64 7.80 -8.72 25.68
N CYS A 65 8.35 -7.50 25.56
CA CYS A 65 9.21 -7.12 24.42
C CYS A 65 10.51 -7.93 24.37
N SER A 66 11.15 -8.15 25.52
CA SER A 66 12.43 -8.87 25.63
C SER A 66 12.33 -10.36 25.27
N LEU A 67 11.14 -10.96 25.44
CA LEU A 67 10.87 -12.33 25.03
C LEU A 67 10.69 -12.48 23.51
N GLY A 68 10.91 -11.41 22.73
CA GLY A 68 10.82 -11.45 21.26
C GLY A 68 9.40 -11.68 20.75
N LYS A 69 8.38 -11.48 21.60
CA LYS A 69 6.98 -11.67 21.22
C LYS A 69 6.45 -10.56 20.30
N THR A 70 7.19 -9.47 20.11
CA THR A 70 6.84 -8.39 19.19
C THR A 70 8.09 -7.91 18.46
N LYS A 71 7.93 -7.27 17.30
CA LYS A 71 9.04 -6.63 16.55
C LYS A 71 9.52 -5.30 17.16
N TYR A 72 8.88 -4.82 18.23
CA TYR A 72 9.18 -3.52 18.84
C TYR A 72 10.16 -3.68 20.00
N ASN A 73 11.24 -2.92 19.96
CA ASN A 73 12.29 -2.96 20.97
C ASN A 73 11.91 -2.15 22.22
N GLN A 74 12.74 -2.25 23.26
CA GLN A 74 12.55 -1.54 24.53
C GLN A 74 12.48 -0.02 24.33
N GLU A 75 13.39 0.56 23.55
CA GLU A 75 13.48 2.01 23.29
C GLU A 75 12.19 2.58 22.66
N SER A 76 11.64 1.91 21.65
CA SER A 76 10.37 2.31 21.03
C SER A 76 9.19 2.24 22.00
N THR A 77 9.23 1.27 22.92
CA THR A 77 8.22 1.09 23.98
C THR A 77 8.35 2.16 25.07
N ASP A 78 9.58 2.54 25.46
CA ASP A 78 9.85 3.63 26.40
C ASP A 78 9.32 4.98 25.90
N THR A 79 9.43 5.22 24.58
CA THR A 79 8.86 6.41 23.93
C THR A 79 7.33 6.45 24.08
N ILE A 80 6.67 5.30 23.98
CA ILE A 80 5.21 5.20 24.15
C ILE A 80 4.81 5.41 25.62
N ILE A 81 5.54 4.78 26.55
CA ILE A 81 5.28 4.88 28.00
C ILE A 81 5.47 6.32 28.47
N SER A 82 6.53 7.00 28.04
CA SER A 82 6.77 8.42 28.36
C SER A 82 5.68 9.34 27.80
N THR A 83 5.20 9.06 26.58
CA THR A 83 4.05 9.76 25.99
C THR A 83 2.78 9.54 26.81
N TRP A 84 2.53 8.31 27.28
CA TRP A 84 1.39 8.00 28.16
C TRP A 84 1.44 8.76 29.48
N MET A 85 2.61 8.79 30.14
CA MET A 85 2.81 9.49 31.41
C MET A 85 2.51 10.99 31.30
N ARG A 86 2.73 11.58 30.11
CA ARG A 86 2.44 12.98 29.83
C ARG A 86 0.97 13.22 29.50
N ASP A 87 0.38 12.40 28.63
CA ASP A 87 -0.88 12.71 27.96
C ASP A 87 -2.12 12.02 28.60
N LYS A 88 -1.92 10.98 29.44
CA LYS A 88 -2.96 10.21 30.16
C LYS A 88 -4.21 9.89 29.33
N ILE A 89 -4.03 9.48 28.08
CA ILE A 89 -5.13 9.11 27.21
C ILE A 89 -5.63 7.71 27.58
N ILE A 90 -6.93 7.59 27.88
CA ILE A 90 -7.61 6.32 28.16
C ILE A 90 -8.67 6.14 27.07
N ASP A 91 -8.40 5.27 26.09
CA ASP A 91 -9.44 4.73 25.23
C ASP A 91 -9.20 3.23 25.04
N THR A 92 -9.87 2.43 25.87
CA THR A 92 -9.86 0.96 25.81
C THR A 92 -11.22 0.43 25.38
N GLY A 93 -12.08 1.29 24.84
CA GLY A 93 -13.42 0.93 24.42
C GLY A 93 -13.41 0.07 23.15
N PRO A 94 -14.56 -0.49 22.76
CA PRO A 94 -14.74 -1.16 21.46
C PRO A 94 -14.21 -0.40 20.24
N THR A 95 -14.21 0.94 20.26
CA THR A 95 -13.68 1.80 19.20
C THR A 95 -12.16 1.93 19.18
N SER A 96 -11.47 1.48 20.23
CA SER A 96 -9.99 1.52 20.26
C SER A 96 -9.41 0.69 19.12
N THR A 97 -8.31 1.18 18.55
CA THR A 97 -7.54 0.48 17.52
C THR A 97 -7.09 -0.89 18.01
N PHE A 98 -6.75 -1.05 19.29
CA PHE A 98 -6.42 -2.36 19.86
C PHE A 98 -7.60 -3.36 19.81
N MET A 99 -8.80 -2.94 20.21
CA MET A 99 -9.99 -3.82 20.14
C MET A 99 -10.38 -4.14 18.69
N LYS A 100 -10.31 -3.15 17.79
CA LYS A 100 -10.47 -3.36 16.34
C LYS A 100 -9.42 -4.34 15.79
N TRP A 101 -8.18 -4.29 16.29
CA TRP A 101 -7.10 -5.19 15.90
C TRP A 101 -7.32 -6.63 16.39
N ILE A 102 -7.71 -6.85 17.65
CA ILE A 102 -8.05 -8.22 18.13
C ILE A 102 -9.21 -8.79 17.31
N ARG A 103 -10.26 -7.99 17.04
CA ARG A 103 -11.37 -8.38 16.15
C ARG A 103 -10.88 -8.84 14.80
N SER A 104 -10.00 -8.06 14.17
CA SER A 104 -9.37 -8.41 12.90
C SER A 104 -8.76 -9.82 12.93
N ARG A 105 -7.99 -10.16 13.98
CA ARG A 105 -7.37 -11.48 14.12
C ARG A 105 -8.37 -12.61 14.29
N LEU A 106 -9.46 -12.38 15.03
CA LEU A 106 -10.53 -13.36 15.16
C LEU A 106 -11.28 -13.55 13.83
N TYR A 107 -11.57 -12.48 13.09
CA TYR A 107 -12.19 -12.58 11.77
C TYR A 107 -11.30 -13.33 10.78
N ILE A 108 -9.99 -13.08 10.77
CA ILE A 108 -9.03 -13.80 9.92
C ILE A 108 -9.04 -15.31 10.21
N ARG A 109 -9.35 -15.71 11.45
CA ARG A 109 -9.53 -17.11 11.85
C ARG A 109 -10.93 -17.67 11.56
N GLY A 110 -11.78 -16.91 10.88
CA GLY A 110 -13.14 -17.32 10.49
C GLY A 110 -14.18 -17.16 11.60
N TYR A 111 -13.91 -16.40 12.66
CA TYR A 111 -14.91 -16.17 13.71
C TYR A 111 -16.06 -15.32 13.16
N THR A 112 -17.29 -15.72 13.46
CA THR A 112 -18.49 -14.90 13.18
C THR A 112 -18.64 -13.76 14.19
N ASP A 113 -19.49 -12.78 13.91
CA ASP A 113 -19.79 -11.68 14.85
C ASP A 113 -20.21 -12.19 16.23
N GLN A 114 -21.05 -13.23 16.27
CA GLN A 114 -21.49 -13.86 17.52
C GLN A 114 -20.32 -14.51 18.27
N GLN A 115 -19.39 -15.17 17.56
CA GLN A 115 -18.24 -15.82 18.19
C GLN A 115 -17.22 -14.78 18.70
N VAL A 116 -16.99 -13.72 17.93
CA VAL A 116 -16.17 -12.58 18.36
C VAL A 116 -16.77 -11.93 19.60
N TYR A 117 -18.08 -11.68 19.60
CA TYR A 117 -18.83 -11.21 20.76
C TYR A 117 -18.61 -12.09 21.99
N HIS A 118 -18.85 -13.39 21.86
CA HIS A 118 -18.69 -14.34 22.97
C HIS A 118 -17.25 -14.39 23.49
N ALA A 119 -16.25 -14.27 22.61
CA ALA A 119 -14.85 -14.23 22.97
C ALA A 119 -14.52 -13.00 23.83
N PHE A 120 -14.94 -11.80 23.41
CA PHE A 120 -14.73 -10.58 24.19
C PHE A 120 -15.45 -10.60 25.52
N ARG A 121 -16.70 -11.08 25.55
CA ARG A 121 -17.48 -11.23 26.78
C ARG A 121 -16.79 -12.14 27.79
N LYS A 122 -16.26 -13.27 27.32
CA LYS A 122 -15.50 -14.19 28.16
C LYS A 122 -14.21 -13.54 28.68
N ALA A 123 -13.58 -12.69 27.88
CA ALA A 123 -12.34 -12.02 28.25
C ALA A 123 -12.54 -10.85 29.23
N SER A 124 -13.63 -10.09 29.10
CA SER A 124 -13.94 -8.97 30.01
C SER A 124 -14.47 -9.40 31.38
N ASN A 125 -14.82 -10.69 31.54
CA ASN A 125 -15.59 -11.21 32.69
C ASN A 125 -16.90 -10.47 32.95
N THR A 126 -17.41 -9.70 31.98
CA THR A 126 -18.67 -8.96 32.12
C THR A 126 -19.81 -9.84 31.65
N THR A 127 -20.85 -9.98 32.45
CA THR A 127 -22.05 -10.71 32.03
C THR A 127 -22.99 -9.81 31.23
N THR A 128 -23.77 -10.40 30.31
CA THR A 128 -24.83 -9.65 29.60
C THR A 128 -25.81 -9.01 30.58
N GLY A 129 -26.09 -9.70 31.70
CA GLY A 129 -26.95 -9.17 32.77
C GLY A 129 -26.37 -7.91 33.39
N GLU A 130 -25.09 -7.90 33.77
CA GLU A 130 -24.43 -6.72 34.34
C GLU A 130 -24.48 -5.50 33.41
N VAL A 131 -24.25 -5.68 32.11
CA VAL A 131 -24.33 -4.57 31.14
C VAL A 131 -25.76 -4.07 30.99
N ILE A 132 -26.73 -4.99 30.89
CA ILE A 132 -28.15 -4.62 30.83
C ILE A 132 -28.53 -3.86 32.11
N GLU A 133 -28.17 -4.35 33.29
CA GLU A 133 -28.50 -3.70 34.55
C GLU A 133 -27.89 -2.30 34.64
N LYS A 134 -26.60 -2.17 34.32
CA LYS A 134 -25.87 -0.89 34.31
C LYS A 134 -26.56 0.17 33.45
N TYR A 135 -26.99 -0.17 32.23
CA TYR A 135 -27.50 0.84 31.30
C TYR A 135 -29.02 0.94 31.24
N LEU A 136 -29.73 -0.16 31.46
CA LEU A 136 -31.19 -0.19 31.39
C LEU A 136 -31.82 0.30 32.70
N LEU A 137 -31.24 0.00 33.87
CA LEU A 137 -31.82 0.37 35.16
C LEU A 137 -31.33 1.74 35.65
N GLU A 138 -30.07 2.11 35.40
CA GLU A 138 -29.54 3.43 35.81
C GLU A 138 -29.87 4.54 34.81
N ASN A 139 -30.11 4.20 33.53
CA ASN A 139 -30.28 5.16 32.43
C ASN A 139 -31.26 4.67 31.34
N ASN A 140 -32.52 4.38 31.71
CA ASN A 140 -33.59 3.91 30.81
C ASN A 140 -33.98 4.95 29.72
N ASN A 141 -33.12 5.13 28.73
CA ASN A 141 -33.26 6.09 27.64
C ASN A 141 -32.51 5.60 26.39
N PHE A 142 -32.70 6.29 25.26
CA PHE A 142 -32.06 5.89 23.99
C PHE A 142 -30.55 5.81 24.04
N LYS A 143 -29.88 6.61 24.88
CA LYS A 143 -28.43 6.53 25.02
C LYS A 143 -28.06 5.21 25.71
N GLY A 144 -28.72 4.86 26.82
CA GLY A 144 -28.52 3.59 27.51
C GLY A 144 -28.73 2.38 26.61
N TYR A 145 -29.78 2.39 25.77
CA TYR A 145 -30.01 1.29 24.82
C TYR A 145 -28.87 1.14 23.80
N VAL A 146 -28.38 2.27 23.28
CA VAL A 146 -27.25 2.27 22.33
C VAL A 146 -25.93 1.92 23.04
N ASP A 147 -25.76 2.29 24.31
CA ASP A 147 -24.59 1.92 25.13
C ASP A 147 -24.57 0.40 25.39
N ILE A 148 -25.73 -0.26 25.60
CA ILE A 148 -25.84 -1.73 25.65
C ILE A 148 -25.40 -2.34 24.32
N TYR A 149 -25.94 -1.82 23.21
CA TYR A 149 -25.55 -2.27 21.87
C TYR A 149 -24.05 -2.06 21.62
N TYR A 150 -23.48 -0.94 22.09
CA TYR A 150 -22.07 -0.65 21.94
C TYR A 150 -21.16 -1.58 22.74
N GLU A 151 -21.39 -1.72 24.05
CA GLU A 151 -20.54 -2.53 24.92
C GLU A 151 -20.61 -4.01 24.57
N LEU A 152 -21.76 -4.48 24.08
CA LEU A 152 -21.95 -5.88 23.74
C LEU A 152 -21.63 -6.17 22.27
N TYR A 153 -22.07 -5.38 21.30
CA TYR A 153 -21.93 -5.70 19.88
C TYR A 153 -20.66 -5.14 19.24
N ALA A 154 -20.20 -3.98 19.72
CA ALA A 154 -18.83 -3.50 19.60
C ALA A 154 -18.29 -3.18 18.18
N GLN A 155 -19.02 -3.45 17.08
CA GLN A 155 -18.89 -2.75 15.79
C GLN A 155 -20.09 -3.02 14.87
N THR A 156 -20.54 -2.01 14.15
CA THR A 156 -21.58 -2.14 13.11
C THR A 156 -20.95 -2.48 11.76
N ASN A 157 -21.66 -3.23 10.91
CA ASN A 157 -21.33 -3.40 9.49
C ASN A 157 -21.46 -2.10 8.68
N ILE A 158 -21.61 -0.98 9.38
CA ILE A 158 -21.89 0.34 8.85
C ILE A 158 -20.89 1.28 9.49
N VAL A 159 -20.19 2.03 8.65
CA VAL A 159 -19.23 3.05 9.08
C VAL A 159 -19.59 4.39 8.45
N THR A 160 -19.38 5.46 9.20
CA THR A 160 -19.55 6.83 8.71
C THR A 160 -18.46 7.73 9.26
N VAL A 161 -18.09 8.77 8.52
CA VAL A 161 -17.06 9.74 8.94
C VAL A 161 -17.70 10.98 9.59
N ASP A 162 -18.91 11.30 9.13
CA ASP A 162 -19.82 12.27 9.73
C ASP A 162 -21.21 11.66 9.72
N THR A 163 -21.94 11.81 10.82
CA THR A 163 -23.36 11.49 11.00
C THR A 163 -24.30 11.89 9.84
N ARG A 164 -23.84 12.74 8.91
CA ARG A 164 -24.54 13.10 7.69
C ARG A 164 -24.15 12.26 6.49
N GLN A 165 -22.88 12.21 6.09
CA GLN A 165 -22.27 11.44 4.99
C GLN A 165 -20.73 11.57 5.03
N PRO A 166 -19.95 10.69 4.37
CA PRO A 166 -20.35 9.48 3.64
C PRO A 166 -20.68 8.28 4.53
N PHE A 167 -21.38 7.28 3.98
CA PHE A 167 -21.66 6.00 4.62
C PHE A 167 -21.03 4.85 3.86
N TYR A 168 -20.56 3.86 4.59
CA TYR A 168 -20.00 2.63 4.06
C TYR A 168 -20.65 1.43 4.73
N ILE A 169 -21.07 0.45 3.94
CA ILE A 169 -21.66 -0.79 4.44
C ILE A 169 -20.77 -1.94 4.00
N TRP A 170 -20.49 -2.86 4.92
CA TRP A 170 -19.80 -4.10 4.61
C TRP A 170 -20.74 -5.08 3.94
N ASP A 171 -20.37 -5.52 2.74
CA ASP A 171 -21.04 -6.58 2.00
C ASP A 171 -20.40 -7.93 2.36
N ASP A 172 -21.16 -8.81 2.99
CA ASP A 172 -20.68 -10.13 3.39
C ASP A 172 -20.61 -11.15 2.26
N VAL A 173 -21.24 -10.89 1.12
CA VAL A 173 -21.18 -11.73 -0.08
C VAL A 173 -19.92 -11.41 -0.87
N GLU A 174 -19.73 -10.14 -1.22
CA GLU A 174 -18.57 -9.70 -2.00
C GLU A 174 -17.31 -9.50 -1.13
N LYS A 175 -17.48 -9.44 0.20
CA LYS A 175 -16.43 -9.16 1.18
C LYS A 175 -15.72 -7.84 0.88
N LEU A 176 -16.50 -6.76 0.73
CA LEU A 176 -16.03 -5.40 0.41
C LEU A 176 -16.81 -4.34 1.19
N TRP A 177 -16.20 -3.17 1.34
CA TRP A 177 -16.89 -1.96 1.77
C TRP A 177 -17.53 -1.23 0.58
N ILE A 178 -18.85 -1.06 0.63
CA ILE A 178 -19.63 -0.37 -0.40
C ILE A 178 -19.97 1.04 0.08
N HIS A 179 -19.73 2.04 -0.75
CA HIS A 179 -20.12 3.42 -0.47
C HIS A 179 -21.62 3.64 -0.77
N HIS A 180 -22.37 4.14 0.22
CA HIS A 180 -23.79 4.43 0.09
C HIS A 180 -24.09 5.93 0.24
N LYS A 181 -24.75 6.50 -0.77
CA LYS A 181 -25.22 7.90 -0.77
C LYS A 181 -26.61 8.08 -0.15
N ASN A 182 -27.39 7.01 0.06
CA ASN A 182 -28.74 7.10 0.59
C ASN A 182 -28.75 6.95 2.12
N ARG A 183 -28.84 8.08 2.82
CA ARG A 183 -28.85 8.10 4.29
C ARG A 183 -30.02 7.34 4.90
N GLU A 184 -31.21 7.42 4.30
CA GLU A 184 -32.41 6.79 4.88
C GLU A 184 -32.31 5.26 4.81
N LEU A 185 -31.79 4.72 3.72
CA LEU A 185 -31.53 3.28 3.57
C LEU A 185 -30.53 2.79 4.63
N VAL A 186 -29.40 3.48 4.78
CA VAL A 186 -28.38 3.13 5.78
C VAL A 186 -28.95 3.17 7.20
N THR A 187 -29.73 4.20 7.53
CA THR A 187 -30.32 4.32 8.87
C THR A 187 -31.42 3.30 9.13
N SER A 188 -32.14 2.90 8.08
CA SER A 188 -33.12 1.82 8.13
C SER A 188 -32.42 0.50 8.50
N GLU A 189 -31.35 0.15 7.79
CA GLU A 189 -30.56 -1.07 8.02
C GLU A 189 -29.88 -1.07 9.39
N LEU A 190 -29.24 0.04 9.77
CA LEU A 190 -28.65 0.22 11.10
C LEU A 190 -29.65 -0.02 12.21
N TYR A 191 -30.86 0.51 12.05
CA TYR A 191 -31.92 0.30 13.03
C TYR A 191 -32.37 -1.16 13.07
N THR A 192 -32.54 -1.84 11.93
CA THR A 192 -32.92 -3.26 11.91
C THR A 192 -31.90 -4.09 12.70
N ASN A 193 -30.61 -3.91 12.38
CA ASN A 193 -29.52 -4.62 13.07
C ASN A 193 -29.53 -4.35 14.59
N PHE A 194 -29.75 -3.08 14.97
CA PHE A 194 -29.89 -2.70 16.38
C PHE A 194 -31.09 -3.36 17.05
N SER A 195 -32.26 -3.32 16.42
CA SER A 195 -33.51 -3.85 16.97
C SER A 195 -33.44 -5.36 17.19
N ASP A 196 -33.01 -6.09 16.16
CA ASP A 196 -32.88 -7.55 16.19
C ASP A 196 -31.87 -7.99 17.27
N PHE A 197 -30.75 -7.27 17.36
CA PHE A 197 -29.77 -7.52 18.42
C PHE A 197 -30.37 -7.28 19.81
N MET A 198 -31.03 -6.14 20.03
CA MET A 198 -31.60 -5.79 21.34
C MET A 198 -32.64 -6.82 21.78
N GLU A 199 -33.52 -7.28 20.87
CA GLU A 199 -34.48 -8.35 21.17
C GLU A 199 -33.77 -9.67 21.54
N SER A 200 -32.71 -10.03 20.81
CA SER A 200 -31.96 -11.27 21.05
C SER A 200 -31.31 -11.35 22.44
N ILE A 201 -30.97 -10.21 23.05
CA ILE A 201 -30.35 -10.16 24.39
C ILE A 201 -31.36 -9.86 25.49
N LEU A 202 -32.37 -9.02 25.24
CA LEU A 202 -33.30 -8.55 26.26
C LEU A 202 -34.37 -9.61 26.57
N LEU A 203 -34.89 -10.32 25.55
CA LEU A 203 -35.91 -11.35 25.76
C LEU A 203 -35.40 -12.49 26.68
N PRO A 204 -34.23 -13.10 26.44
CA PRO A 204 -33.71 -14.13 27.35
C PRO A 204 -33.38 -13.59 28.74
N TYR A 205 -32.99 -12.31 28.85
CA TYR A 205 -32.72 -11.67 30.13
C TYR A 205 -34.02 -11.48 30.94
N GLY A 206 -35.09 -11.00 30.33
CA GLY A 206 -36.40 -10.83 30.97
C GLY A 206 -37.02 -12.16 31.42
N GLN A 207 -36.83 -13.23 30.63
CA GLN A 207 -37.28 -14.58 31.01
C GLN A 207 -36.55 -15.11 32.26
N LYS A 208 -35.27 -14.79 32.41
CA LYS A 208 -34.46 -15.21 33.58
C LYS A 208 -34.68 -14.35 34.81
N ASN A 209 -35.24 -13.15 34.65
CA ASN A 209 -35.49 -12.18 35.72
C ASN A 209 -36.97 -11.72 35.65
N PRO A 210 -37.93 -12.56 36.09
CA PRO A 210 -39.36 -12.29 35.93
C PRO A 210 -39.82 -10.95 36.51
N GLU A 211 -39.17 -10.48 37.57
CA GLU A 211 -39.42 -9.19 38.21
C GLU A 211 -39.07 -7.98 37.33
N LYS A 212 -38.27 -8.17 36.27
CA LYS A 212 -37.84 -7.11 35.33
C LYS A 212 -38.50 -7.25 33.94
N ILE A 213 -39.34 -8.27 33.74
CA ILE A 213 -39.91 -8.60 32.42
C ILE A 213 -40.77 -7.48 31.83
N GLU A 214 -41.49 -6.75 32.69
CA GLU A 214 -42.34 -5.63 32.27
C GLU A 214 -41.51 -4.47 31.71
N ILE A 215 -40.43 -4.12 32.40
CA ILE A 215 -39.48 -3.08 31.95
C ILE A 215 -38.84 -3.48 30.62
N VAL A 216 -38.40 -4.74 30.51
CA VAL A 216 -37.83 -5.28 29.26
C VAL A 216 -38.81 -5.16 28.09
N ASN A 217 -40.06 -5.56 28.28
CA ASN A 217 -41.08 -5.48 27.24
C ASN A 217 -41.39 -4.03 26.85
N ASP A 218 -41.42 -3.11 27.81
CA ASP A 218 -41.61 -1.67 27.53
C ASP A 218 -40.44 -1.08 26.72
N VAL A 219 -39.21 -1.48 27.03
CA VAL A 219 -38.01 -1.08 26.28
C VAL A 219 -38.07 -1.60 24.84
N ILE A 220 -38.36 -2.90 24.64
CA ILE A 220 -38.49 -3.48 23.29
C ILE A 220 -39.59 -2.77 22.50
N LYS A 221 -40.75 -2.55 23.11
CA LYS A 221 -41.86 -1.79 22.50
C LYS A 221 -41.43 -0.35 22.16
N THR A 222 -40.66 0.29 23.03
CA THR A 222 -40.14 1.64 22.81
C THR A 222 -39.17 1.67 21.64
N ILE A 223 -38.23 0.73 21.55
CA ILE A 223 -37.30 0.59 20.42
C ILE A 223 -38.11 0.47 19.13
N ASN A 224 -38.96 -0.56 19.04
CA ASN A 224 -39.77 -0.90 17.86
C ASN A 224 -40.69 0.24 17.39
N SER A 225 -41.30 0.98 18.31
CA SER A 225 -42.19 2.11 17.96
C SER A 225 -41.44 3.40 17.61
N LYS A 226 -40.14 3.52 17.94
CA LYS A 226 -39.36 4.75 17.82
C LYS A 226 -38.20 4.66 16.81
N ARG A 227 -38.30 3.78 15.81
CA ARG A 227 -37.32 3.63 14.71
C ARG A 227 -36.80 4.94 14.12
N ASN A 228 -37.70 5.87 13.82
CA ASN A 228 -37.35 7.15 13.19
C ASN A 228 -37.08 8.28 14.20
N HIS A 229 -36.97 7.97 15.50
CA HIS A 229 -36.80 9.00 16.50
C HIS A 229 -35.41 9.68 16.38
N PRO A 230 -35.34 11.03 16.23
CA PRO A 230 -34.08 11.72 15.94
C PRO A 230 -32.96 11.48 16.97
N LYS A 231 -33.31 11.35 18.26
CA LYS A 231 -32.31 11.05 19.31
C LYS A 231 -31.74 9.64 19.19
N LEU A 232 -32.57 8.63 18.91
CA LEU A 232 -32.09 7.25 18.75
C LEU A 232 -31.21 7.14 17.50
N ARG A 233 -31.69 7.68 16.38
CA ARG A 233 -30.92 7.80 15.14
C ARG A 233 -29.59 8.52 15.36
N GLY A 234 -29.59 9.62 16.11
CA GLY A 234 -28.39 10.40 16.41
C GLY A 234 -27.35 9.62 17.22
N TRP A 235 -27.79 8.82 18.22
CA TRP A 235 -26.88 7.97 18.99
C TRP A 235 -26.35 6.79 18.16
N LEU A 236 -27.21 6.11 17.40
CA LEU A 236 -26.79 5.04 16.49
C LEU A 236 -25.79 5.52 15.44
N LEU A 237 -25.99 6.70 14.85
CA LEU A 237 -25.03 7.25 13.87
C LEU A 237 -23.70 7.68 14.50
N LYS A 238 -23.70 8.09 15.77
CA LYS A 238 -22.45 8.37 16.49
C LYS A 238 -21.65 7.10 16.75
N LEU A 239 -22.32 5.97 16.97
CA LEU A 239 -21.70 4.66 17.15
C LEU A 239 -20.91 4.22 15.90
N CYS A 240 -21.51 4.43 14.73
CA CYS A 240 -20.88 4.10 13.45
C CYS A 240 -19.77 5.07 13.06
N ASN A 241 -19.54 6.14 13.83
CA ASN A 241 -18.59 7.17 13.47
C ASN A 241 -17.15 6.68 13.65
N ASP A 242 -16.44 6.50 12.55
CA ASP A 242 -15.01 6.22 12.53
C ASP A 242 -14.31 7.25 11.66
N LYS A 243 -13.70 8.23 12.32
CA LYS A 243 -12.99 9.33 11.65
C LYS A 243 -11.76 8.85 10.89
N ASP A 244 -11.19 7.71 11.29
CA ASP A 244 -9.98 7.15 10.69
C ASP A 244 -10.31 6.24 9.51
N PHE A 245 -11.59 5.92 9.26
CA PHE A 245 -11.99 4.98 8.20
C PHE A 245 -11.48 5.39 6.80
N ILE A 246 -11.56 6.69 6.47
CA ILE A 246 -11.04 7.20 5.19
C ILE A 246 -9.54 6.95 5.07
N ASN A 247 -8.80 7.15 6.15
CA ASN A 247 -7.38 6.90 6.18
C ASN A 247 -7.07 5.39 6.00
N LEU A 248 -7.90 4.51 6.57
CA LEU A 248 -7.76 3.05 6.47
C LEU A 248 -8.01 2.54 5.04
N ILE A 249 -9.08 3.00 4.38
CA ILE A 249 -9.37 2.62 2.97
C ILE A 249 -8.35 3.21 1.98
N GLN A 250 -7.71 4.34 2.32
CA GLN A 250 -6.67 4.96 1.48
C GLN A 250 -5.28 4.34 1.71
N ASN A 251 -5.04 3.77 2.89
CA ASN A 251 -3.75 3.24 3.29
C ASN A 251 -3.80 1.73 3.57
N ILE A 252 -4.45 1.01 2.65
CA ILE A 252 -4.45 -0.45 2.63
C ILE A 252 -2.99 -0.96 2.56
N ASP A 253 -2.76 -2.13 3.17
CA ASP A 253 -1.48 -2.82 3.15
C ASP A 253 -1.03 -3.10 1.71
N VAL A 254 0.13 -2.56 1.34
CA VAL A 254 0.72 -2.68 0.00
C VAL A 254 1.20 -4.10 -0.31
N THR A 255 1.30 -4.94 0.72
CA THR A 255 1.66 -6.36 0.57
C THR A 255 0.47 -7.23 0.22
N THR A 256 -0.75 -6.68 0.26
CA THR A 256 -1.96 -7.45 -0.04
C THR A 256 -2.63 -7.02 -1.35
N PHE A 257 -3.36 -7.94 -1.96
CA PHE A 257 -4.05 -7.70 -3.22
C PHE A 257 -5.41 -8.43 -3.23
N ALA A 258 -6.50 -7.68 -3.47
CA ALA A 258 -7.85 -8.22 -3.46
C ALA A 258 -8.19 -8.86 -4.82
N ILE A 259 -8.62 -10.12 -4.76
CA ILE A 259 -8.90 -10.97 -5.92
C ILE A 259 -10.35 -11.46 -5.92
N ASP A 260 -10.72 -12.26 -6.90
CA ASP A 260 -12.08 -12.77 -7.02
C ASP A 260 -12.52 -13.67 -5.84
N ALA A 261 -13.81 -13.99 -5.79
CA ALA A 261 -14.42 -14.88 -4.80
C ALA A 261 -14.22 -14.46 -3.33
N GLY A 262 -14.20 -13.15 -3.07
CA GLY A 262 -14.07 -12.62 -1.70
C GLY A 262 -12.67 -12.85 -1.09
N LYS A 263 -11.64 -13.13 -1.90
CA LYS A 263 -10.30 -13.50 -1.40
C LYS A 263 -9.29 -12.37 -1.46
N ILE A 264 -8.21 -12.55 -0.72
CA ILE A 264 -7.05 -11.65 -0.68
C ILE A 264 -5.78 -12.49 -0.66
N ILE A 265 -4.79 -12.08 -1.45
CA ILE A 265 -3.46 -12.68 -1.46
C ILE A 265 -2.47 -11.73 -0.79
N ASN A 266 -1.63 -12.27 0.08
CA ASN A 266 -0.44 -11.57 0.55
C ASN A 266 0.71 -11.84 -0.44
N LEU A 267 1.10 -10.83 -1.21
CA LEU A 267 2.12 -10.89 -2.26
C LEU A 267 3.53 -11.20 -1.73
N LYS A 268 3.80 -10.96 -0.45
CA LYS A 268 5.08 -11.28 0.18
C LYS A 268 5.20 -12.77 0.52
N THR A 269 4.10 -13.41 0.89
CA THR A 269 4.11 -14.82 1.35
C THR A 269 3.54 -15.79 0.32
N GLY A 270 2.65 -15.29 -0.54
CA GLY A 270 1.80 -16.07 -1.44
C GLY A 270 0.55 -16.65 -0.77
N VAL A 271 0.31 -16.37 0.52
CA VAL A 271 -0.83 -16.92 1.26
C VAL A 271 -2.12 -16.24 0.81
N ILE A 272 -3.13 -17.07 0.50
CA ILE A 272 -4.47 -16.63 0.14
C ILE A 272 -5.40 -16.95 1.31
N ARG A 273 -6.26 -15.98 1.66
CA ARG A 273 -7.34 -16.16 2.64
C ARG A 273 -8.59 -15.42 2.20
N ASP A 274 -9.68 -15.66 2.91
CA ASP A 274 -10.89 -14.87 2.72
C ASP A 274 -10.68 -13.46 3.29
N ARG A 275 -11.30 -12.47 2.61
CA ARG A 275 -11.30 -11.07 3.04
C ARG A 275 -12.17 -10.89 4.27
N VAL A 276 -11.75 -9.97 5.13
CA VAL A 276 -12.46 -9.56 6.33
C VAL A 276 -12.67 -8.05 6.34
N ARG A 277 -13.60 -7.57 7.19
CA ARG A 277 -13.96 -6.15 7.33
C ARG A 277 -12.75 -5.24 7.55
N THR A 278 -11.74 -5.73 8.23
CA THR A 278 -10.52 -5.00 8.59
C THR A 278 -9.45 -5.01 7.51
N ASP A 279 -9.73 -5.56 6.32
CA ASP A 279 -8.89 -5.42 5.13
C ASP A 279 -9.19 -4.13 4.33
N TYR A 280 -10.33 -3.48 4.60
CA TYR A 280 -10.71 -2.16 4.08
C TYR A 280 -10.76 -2.00 2.55
N TYR A 281 -10.80 -3.10 1.79
CA TYR A 281 -10.98 -3.05 0.33
C TYR A 281 -12.39 -2.62 -0.05
N MET A 282 -12.47 -1.76 -1.07
CA MET A 282 -13.71 -1.33 -1.73
C MET A 282 -13.86 -1.88 -3.14
N HIS A 283 -12.78 -2.42 -3.70
CA HIS A 283 -12.72 -2.97 -5.05
C HIS A 283 -11.83 -4.22 -5.02
N TYR A 284 -12.00 -5.08 -6.02
CA TYR A 284 -11.17 -6.25 -6.26
C TYR A 284 -10.99 -6.42 -7.76
N ILE A 285 -10.05 -7.30 -8.13
CA ILE A 285 -9.87 -7.72 -9.52
C ILE A 285 -10.56 -9.07 -9.71
N PRO A 286 -11.44 -9.23 -10.71
CA PRO A 286 -12.21 -10.46 -10.95
C PRO A 286 -11.34 -11.55 -11.60
N ILE A 287 -10.20 -11.86 -10.99
CA ILE A 287 -9.26 -12.89 -11.41
C ILE A 287 -8.88 -13.71 -10.19
N SER A 288 -8.87 -15.04 -10.36
CA SER A 288 -8.31 -15.97 -9.38
C SER A 288 -6.96 -16.52 -9.87
N PRO A 289 -6.03 -16.86 -8.96
CA PRO A 289 -4.83 -17.61 -9.28
C PRO A 289 -5.16 -18.92 -10.00
N SER A 290 -4.22 -19.38 -10.81
CA SER A 290 -4.30 -20.63 -11.57
C SER A 290 -3.95 -21.82 -10.69
N ASP A 291 -4.78 -22.87 -10.74
CA ASP A 291 -4.55 -24.10 -9.97
C ASP A 291 -3.44 -24.99 -10.55
N HIS A 292 -3.04 -24.75 -11.80
CA HIS A 292 -2.02 -25.54 -12.52
C HIS A 292 -0.74 -24.74 -12.81
N GLY A 293 -0.54 -23.62 -12.12
CA GLY A 293 0.61 -22.74 -12.34
C GLY A 293 0.47 -21.88 -13.60
N TYR A 294 1.56 -21.65 -14.34
CA TYR A 294 1.58 -20.71 -15.47
C TYR A 294 2.37 -21.21 -16.70
N PRO A 295 2.10 -22.43 -17.21
CA PRO A 295 2.85 -23.02 -18.32
C PRO A 295 2.74 -22.24 -19.64
N LYS A 296 1.56 -21.73 -20.00
CA LYS A 296 1.38 -20.98 -21.27
C LYS A 296 2.08 -19.63 -21.22
N ILE A 297 2.04 -18.97 -20.06
CA ILE A 297 2.80 -17.74 -19.84
C ILE A 297 4.30 -18.03 -19.87
N THR A 298 4.74 -19.14 -19.29
CA THR A 298 6.15 -19.55 -19.35
C THR A 298 6.61 -19.76 -20.79
N GLU A 299 5.83 -20.46 -21.61
CA GLU A 299 6.09 -20.67 -23.04
C GLU A 299 6.15 -19.34 -23.81
N PHE A 300 5.17 -18.47 -23.58
CA PHE A 300 5.13 -17.14 -24.17
C PHE A 300 6.37 -16.31 -23.81
N ILE A 301 6.74 -16.22 -22.52
CA ILE A 301 7.93 -15.47 -22.10
C ILE A 301 9.22 -16.10 -22.65
N ASN A 302 9.30 -17.43 -22.75
CA ASN A 302 10.41 -18.14 -23.39
C ASN A 302 10.55 -17.79 -24.88
N SER A 303 9.43 -17.58 -25.60
CA SER A 303 9.47 -17.11 -26.99
C SER A 303 9.88 -15.64 -27.14
N LEU A 304 9.72 -14.82 -26.09
CA LEU A 304 10.06 -13.39 -26.12
C LEU A 304 11.52 -13.10 -25.75
N LEU A 305 12.08 -13.85 -24.81
CA LEU A 305 13.40 -13.56 -24.23
C LEU A 305 14.23 -14.83 -24.14
N GLU A 306 15.41 -14.81 -24.77
CA GLU A 306 16.30 -15.97 -24.87
C GLU A 306 17.01 -16.30 -23.54
N SER A 307 17.43 -15.27 -22.79
CA SER A 307 18.21 -15.45 -21.57
C SER A 307 17.32 -15.73 -20.35
N GLN A 308 17.69 -16.75 -19.58
CA GLN A 308 17.04 -17.05 -18.29
C GLN A 308 17.13 -15.89 -17.30
N GLU A 309 18.24 -15.14 -17.31
CA GLU A 309 18.40 -13.96 -16.44
C GLU A 309 17.37 -12.87 -16.78
N GLN A 310 17.12 -12.63 -18.08
CA GLN A 310 16.13 -11.65 -18.53
C GLN A 310 14.72 -12.08 -18.16
N ARG A 311 14.37 -13.36 -18.35
CA ARG A 311 13.05 -13.90 -17.99
C ARG A 311 12.78 -13.81 -16.49
N HIS A 312 13.77 -14.19 -15.68
CA HIS A 312 13.65 -14.11 -14.22
C HIS A 312 13.55 -12.65 -13.74
N TYR A 313 14.33 -11.74 -14.32
CA TYR A 313 14.22 -10.31 -14.05
C TYR A 313 12.85 -9.74 -14.47
N LEU A 314 12.34 -10.13 -15.64
CA LEU A 314 11.01 -9.72 -16.12
C LEU A 314 9.91 -10.21 -15.17
N GLN A 315 9.98 -11.45 -14.68
CA GLN A 315 9.02 -11.98 -13.71
C GLN A 315 8.98 -11.13 -12.44
N LYS A 316 10.15 -10.84 -11.85
CA LYS A 316 10.28 -9.97 -10.67
C LYS A 316 9.75 -8.57 -10.95
N LEU A 317 10.09 -8.00 -12.10
CA LEU A 317 9.61 -6.68 -12.51
C LEU A 317 8.09 -6.64 -12.64
N CYS A 318 7.49 -7.60 -13.33
CA CYS A 318 6.04 -7.72 -13.47
C CYS A 318 5.35 -7.86 -12.10
N GLY A 319 5.88 -8.70 -11.21
CA GLY A 319 5.38 -8.84 -9.85
C GLY A 319 5.50 -7.55 -9.02
N SER A 320 6.59 -6.79 -9.22
CA SER A 320 6.78 -5.51 -8.54
C SER A 320 5.69 -4.48 -8.89
N PHE A 321 5.08 -4.58 -10.09
CA PHE A 321 3.95 -3.72 -10.47
C PHE A 321 2.69 -3.97 -9.61
N MET A 322 2.47 -5.20 -9.14
CA MET A 322 1.33 -5.52 -8.25
C MET A 322 1.45 -4.84 -6.87
N THR A 323 2.67 -4.56 -6.42
CA THR A 323 2.91 -3.95 -5.10
C THR A 323 2.50 -2.47 -5.06
N GLY A 324 2.41 -1.81 -6.22
CA GLY A 324 2.14 -0.37 -6.31
C GLY A 324 3.19 0.53 -5.65
N THR A 325 4.32 -0.01 -5.17
CA THR A 325 5.35 0.75 -4.47
C THR A 325 6.53 1.07 -5.40
N ASN A 326 7.04 2.29 -5.40
CA ASN A 326 8.25 2.67 -6.16
C ASN A 326 9.50 2.73 -5.27
N THR A 327 9.65 1.78 -4.33
CA THR A 327 10.74 1.77 -3.33
C THR A 327 12.12 1.66 -3.96
N ASP A 328 12.22 1.11 -5.17
CA ASP A 328 13.43 1.01 -5.98
C ASP A 328 13.77 2.31 -6.74
N LYS A 329 12.97 3.38 -6.58
CA LYS A 329 13.20 4.72 -7.14
C LYS A 329 13.55 4.70 -8.63
N SER A 330 12.94 3.77 -9.35
CA SER A 330 13.28 3.45 -10.73
C SER A 330 12.16 3.89 -11.67
N PHE A 331 12.48 3.99 -12.95
CA PHE A 331 11.49 4.11 -14.01
C PHE A 331 11.82 3.12 -15.12
N TYR A 332 10.78 2.58 -15.74
CA TYR A 332 10.91 1.42 -16.62
C TYR A 332 10.66 1.84 -18.06
N ILE A 333 11.50 1.35 -18.96
CA ILE A 333 11.37 1.55 -20.40
C ILE A 333 11.36 0.19 -21.05
N TRP A 334 10.28 -0.16 -21.74
CA TRP A 334 10.23 -1.31 -22.62
C TRP A 334 10.23 -0.83 -24.06
N CYS A 335 11.21 -1.30 -24.82
CA CYS A 335 11.49 -0.85 -26.18
C CYS A 335 11.49 -2.04 -27.14
N GLY A 336 11.01 -1.86 -28.37
CA GLY A 336 11.09 -2.89 -29.41
C GLY A 336 10.05 -2.69 -30.51
N GLU A 337 10.29 -3.26 -31.69
CA GLU A 337 9.31 -3.21 -32.77
C GLU A 337 7.98 -3.85 -32.34
N GLY A 338 6.87 -3.15 -32.51
CA GLY A 338 5.55 -3.59 -32.01
C GLY A 338 5.31 -3.41 -30.50
N MET A 339 6.27 -2.88 -29.74
CA MET A 339 6.10 -2.58 -28.32
C MET A 339 5.23 -1.34 -28.11
N ASN A 340 3.95 -1.57 -27.84
CA ASN A 340 2.95 -0.54 -27.57
C ASN A 340 1.84 -1.12 -26.68
N ASP A 341 0.77 -0.35 -26.48
CA ASP A 341 -0.38 -0.75 -25.68
C ASP A 341 -1.13 -1.99 -26.19
N GLU A 342 -0.93 -2.37 -27.46
CA GLU A 342 -1.54 -3.54 -28.09
C GLU A 342 -0.70 -4.82 -27.91
N HIS A 343 0.54 -4.68 -27.41
CA HIS A 343 1.44 -5.82 -27.19
C HIS A 343 0.79 -6.84 -26.21
N PRO A 344 0.80 -8.15 -26.51
CA PRO A 344 0.08 -9.15 -25.70
C PRO A 344 0.46 -9.16 -24.22
N LEU A 345 1.76 -9.04 -23.91
CA LEU A 345 2.24 -8.91 -22.52
C LEU A 345 1.63 -7.69 -21.80
N ILE A 346 1.48 -6.55 -22.47
CA ILE A 346 0.91 -5.34 -21.89
C ILE A 346 -0.59 -5.49 -21.64
N LYS A 347 -1.31 -6.14 -22.56
CA LYS A 347 -2.73 -6.47 -22.36
C LYS A 347 -2.93 -7.37 -21.15
N LEU A 348 -2.13 -8.43 -21.02
CA LEU A 348 -2.13 -9.34 -19.88
C LEU A 348 -1.82 -8.61 -18.56
N LEU A 349 -0.82 -7.72 -18.55
CA LEU A 349 -0.53 -6.89 -17.37
C LEU A 349 -1.71 -6.00 -16.99
N LYS A 350 -2.36 -5.34 -17.96
CA LYS A 350 -3.53 -4.48 -17.72
C LYS A 350 -4.72 -5.28 -17.22
N GLU A 351 -4.93 -6.49 -17.72
CA GLU A 351 -5.97 -7.39 -17.27
C GLU A 351 -5.76 -7.78 -15.80
N VAL A 352 -4.53 -8.20 -15.44
CA VAL A 352 -4.17 -8.59 -14.07
C VAL A 352 -4.19 -7.41 -13.10
N LEU A 353 -3.75 -6.22 -13.52
CA LEU A 353 -3.72 -5.02 -12.67
C LEU A 353 -5.07 -4.30 -12.63
N GLY A 354 -5.98 -4.56 -13.58
CA GLY A 354 -7.32 -4.00 -13.63
C GLY A 354 -7.32 -2.48 -13.45
N TYR A 355 -8.11 -2.00 -12.49
CA TYR A 355 -8.25 -0.57 -12.19
C TYR A 355 -6.97 0.07 -11.60
N HIS A 356 -5.95 -0.70 -11.23
CA HIS A 356 -4.65 -0.18 -10.80
C HIS A 356 -3.73 0.21 -11.97
N ALA A 357 -4.04 -0.21 -13.20
CA ALA A 357 -3.30 0.17 -14.39
C ALA A 357 -4.03 1.25 -15.19
N VAL A 358 -3.32 2.35 -15.49
CA VAL A 358 -3.81 3.42 -16.36
C VAL A 358 -2.82 3.61 -17.49
N SER A 359 -3.30 3.61 -18.73
CA SER A 359 -2.48 3.93 -19.90
C SER A 359 -2.86 5.28 -20.49
N LYS A 360 -1.86 5.97 -21.04
CA LYS A 360 -2.05 7.22 -21.76
C LYS A 360 -0.99 7.35 -22.84
N ASN A 361 -1.43 7.67 -24.05
CA ASN A 361 -0.52 8.01 -25.15
C ASN A 361 0.21 9.33 -24.86
N ILE A 362 1.50 9.32 -25.10
CA ILE A 362 2.43 10.39 -24.78
C ILE A 362 2.81 11.10 -26.09
N THR A 363 2.80 12.43 -26.12
CA THR A 363 3.31 13.24 -27.24
C THR A 363 4.78 13.63 -27.00
N ASP A 364 5.48 14.12 -28.02
CA ASP A 364 6.90 14.52 -27.91
C ASP A 364 7.17 15.56 -26.80
N ASP A 365 6.21 16.46 -26.54
CA ASP A 365 6.31 17.45 -25.46
C ASP A 365 6.28 16.81 -24.07
N ASN A 366 5.56 15.69 -23.92
CA ASN A 366 5.51 14.94 -22.67
C ASN A 366 6.84 14.20 -22.39
N ILE A 367 7.57 13.77 -23.41
CA ILE A 367 8.90 13.11 -23.25
C ILE A 367 9.92 14.11 -22.70
N LYS A 368 9.94 15.34 -23.22
CA LYS A 368 10.79 16.43 -22.68
C LYS A 368 10.42 16.75 -21.22
N PHE A 369 9.13 16.74 -20.91
CA PHE A 369 8.63 16.96 -19.55
C PHE A 369 9.05 15.85 -18.58
N ILE A 370 9.00 14.58 -19.01
CA ILE A 370 9.48 13.44 -18.23
C ILE A 370 10.95 13.67 -17.88
N ASN A 371 11.81 13.92 -18.87
CA ASN A 371 13.24 14.16 -18.64
C ASN A 371 13.53 15.29 -17.63
N ALA A 372 12.75 16.37 -17.67
CA ALA A 372 12.89 17.49 -16.73
C ALA A 372 12.40 17.18 -15.29
N ARG A 373 11.56 16.16 -15.11
CA ARG A 373 10.90 15.82 -13.83
C ARG A 373 11.07 14.37 -13.39
N LEU A 374 11.97 13.60 -14.00
CA LEU A 374 12.25 12.21 -13.62
C LEU A 374 12.55 12.06 -12.12
N ASN A 375 13.25 13.01 -11.51
CA ASN A 375 13.51 13.00 -10.06
C ASN A 375 12.21 13.11 -9.22
N ILE A 376 11.18 13.80 -9.71
CA ILE A 376 9.89 13.89 -9.03
C ILE A 376 9.11 12.59 -9.20
N LEU A 377 9.10 12.04 -10.42
CA LEU A 377 8.38 10.82 -10.79
C LEU A 377 8.97 9.55 -10.15
N THR A 378 10.28 9.52 -9.90
CA THR A 378 11.01 8.38 -9.32
C THR A 378 11.18 8.45 -7.82
N ASP A 379 10.81 9.57 -7.19
CA ASP A 379 10.93 9.72 -5.75
C ASP A 379 9.83 8.93 -5.00
N VAL A 380 9.99 8.70 -3.70
CA VAL A 380 9.10 7.84 -2.89
C VAL A 380 8.16 8.72 -2.07
N GLY A 381 6.91 8.30 -1.92
CA GLY A 381 5.95 8.93 -1.01
C GLY A 381 4.73 9.49 -1.72
N LEU A 382 4.13 10.51 -1.11
CA LEU A 382 2.92 11.16 -1.60
C LEU A 382 3.28 12.22 -2.64
N THR A 383 2.44 12.35 -3.66
CA THR A 383 2.45 13.45 -4.62
C THR A 383 1.14 14.17 -4.56
N THR A 384 1.22 15.48 -4.63
CA THR A 384 0.07 16.34 -4.72
C THR A 384 -0.49 16.30 -6.14
N ALA A 385 -1.66 15.70 -6.32
CA ALA A 385 -2.40 15.67 -7.56
C ALA A 385 -3.53 16.72 -7.52
N ARG A 386 -3.78 17.36 -8.66
CA ARG A 386 -4.92 18.26 -8.82
C ARG A 386 -5.87 17.67 -9.85
N THR A 387 -6.99 17.14 -9.39
CA THR A 387 -8.09 16.77 -10.28
C THR A 387 -8.73 18.05 -10.84
N PHE A 388 -9.16 18.01 -12.10
CA PHE A 388 -9.93 19.11 -12.67
C PHE A 388 -11.20 19.33 -11.84
N TYR A 389 -11.47 20.59 -11.46
CA TYR A 389 -12.65 21.02 -10.72
C TYR A 389 -12.79 20.50 -9.27
N GLU A 390 -11.78 19.82 -8.72
CA GLU A 390 -11.78 19.36 -7.32
C GLU A 390 -10.62 19.96 -6.52
N ASN A 391 -10.67 19.74 -5.21
CA ASN A 391 -9.58 20.10 -4.32
C ASN A 391 -8.34 19.26 -4.63
N ILE A 392 -7.19 19.84 -4.29
CA ILE A 392 -5.90 19.17 -4.35
C ILE A 392 -5.94 17.93 -3.43
N THR A 393 -5.56 16.77 -3.96
CA THR A 393 -5.48 15.51 -3.23
C THR A 393 -4.05 14.99 -3.19
N GLU A 394 -3.68 14.30 -2.12
CA GLU A 394 -2.42 13.58 -2.05
C GLU A 394 -2.64 12.15 -2.55
N THR A 395 -1.84 11.73 -3.53
CA THR A 395 -1.88 10.39 -4.10
C THR A 395 -0.53 9.71 -3.95
N ARG A 396 -0.50 8.39 -3.79
CA ARG A 396 0.75 7.65 -3.76
C ARG A 396 1.39 7.67 -5.15
N LYS A 397 2.72 7.84 -5.20
CA LYS A 397 3.48 7.69 -6.44
C LYS A 397 3.38 6.25 -6.93
N THR A 398 3.00 6.08 -8.20
CA THR A 398 2.89 4.78 -8.87
C THR A 398 4.12 4.49 -9.71
N LYS A 399 4.34 3.21 -10.07
CA LYS A 399 5.38 2.83 -11.02
C LYS A 399 5.02 3.34 -12.42
N LEU A 400 6.00 3.93 -13.11
CA LEU A 400 5.85 4.42 -14.48
C LEU A 400 6.58 3.48 -15.45
N LEU A 401 5.82 2.90 -16.38
CA LEU A 401 6.33 2.13 -17.51
C LEU A 401 6.12 2.92 -18.80
N ILE A 402 7.21 3.17 -19.53
CA ILE A 402 7.19 3.79 -20.86
C ILE A 402 7.33 2.68 -21.90
N LEU A 403 6.40 2.68 -22.86
CA LEU A 403 6.41 1.79 -24.01
C LEU A 403 6.82 2.59 -25.24
N THR A 404 7.77 2.07 -26.01
CA THR A 404 8.24 2.75 -27.23
C THR A 404 8.66 1.74 -28.29
N THR A 405 8.29 2.01 -29.53
CA THR A 405 8.72 1.19 -30.67
C THR A 405 10.16 1.50 -31.06
N ASN A 406 10.53 2.77 -30.97
CA ASN A 406 11.86 3.26 -31.31
C ASN A 406 12.72 3.33 -30.06
N ARG A 407 14.03 3.16 -30.26
CA ARG A 407 15.05 3.36 -29.23
C ARG A 407 14.95 4.79 -28.67
N PRO A 408 14.63 4.99 -27.38
CA PRO A 408 14.51 6.32 -26.80
C PRO A 408 15.87 7.01 -26.60
N ILE A 409 15.99 8.24 -27.12
CA ILE A 409 17.19 9.06 -26.94
C ILE A 409 17.21 9.60 -25.50
N ILE A 410 18.13 9.11 -24.68
CA ILE A 410 18.31 9.56 -23.29
C ILE A 410 19.52 10.49 -23.24
N ASP A 411 19.26 11.79 -23.39
CA ASP A 411 20.29 12.82 -23.41
C ASP A 411 20.64 13.33 -21.99
N SER A 412 21.24 12.46 -21.17
CA SER A 412 21.69 12.80 -19.82
C SER A 412 23.09 12.26 -19.52
N THR A 413 23.86 13.01 -18.72
CA THR A 413 25.16 12.55 -18.18
C THR A 413 25.11 12.37 -16.67
N ASP A 414 23.91 12.47 -16.09
CA ASP A 414 23.70 12.22 -14.67
C ASP A 414 23.66 10.71 -14.45
N LYS A 415 24.76 10.13 -13.97
CA LYS A 415 24.84 8.69 -13.65
C LYS A 415 23.74 8.27 -12.68
N GLY A 416 23.39 9.11 -11.71
CA GLY A 416 22.32 8.81 -10.76
C GLY A 416 20.94 8.75 -11.41
N LEU A 417 20.73 9.45 -12.53
CA LEU A 417 19.54 9.32 -13.35
C LEU A 417 19.60 8.04 -14.22
N LEU A 418 20.75 7.79 -14.84
CA LEU A 418 20.96 6.61 -15.69
C LEU A 418 20.78 5.31 -14.90
N ASP A 419 21.22 5.25 -13.65
CA ASP A 419 21.08 4.07 -12.77
C ASP A 419 19.61 3.75 -12.42
N LYS A 420 18.73 4.75 -12.43
CA LYS A 420 17.29 4.61 -12.19
C LYS A 420 16.50 4.13 -13.40
N ILE A 421 17.09 4.17 -14.61
CA ILE A 421 16.44 3.70 -15.84
C ILE A 421 16.54 2.19 -15.88
N LYS A 422 15.42 1.49 -15.97
CA LYS A 422 15.38 0.03 -16.16
C LYS A 422 14.90 -0.25 -17.57
N LEU A 423 15.85 -0.53 -18.46
CA LEU A 423 15.60 -0.74 -19.89
C LEU A 423 15.46 -2.23 -20.18
N LEU A 424 14.37 -2.61 -20.85
CA LEU A 424 14.20 -3.91 -21.48
C LEU A 424 13.95 -3.73 -22.98
N ILE A 425 14.70 -4.46 -23.79
CA ILE A 425 14.55 -4.47 -25.25
C ILE A 425 13.90 -5.80 -25.64
N PHE A 426 12.77 -5.72 -26.33
CA PHE A 426 12.00 -6.86 -26.80
C PHE A 426 12.19 -7.06 -28.31
N PRO A 427 12.24 -8.32 -28.78
CA PRO A 427 12.25 -8.62 -30.21
C PRO A 427 10.87 -8.35 -30.85
N PRO A 428 10.82 -8.18 -32.18
CA PRO A 428 9.55 -8.13 -32.91
C PRO A 428 8.73 -9.41 -32.71
N ILE A 429 7.40 -9.28 -32.67
CA ILE A 429 6.46 -10.39 -32.48
C ILE A 429 5.61 -10.59 -33.73
N ASP A 430 5.44 -11.85 -34.15
CA ASP A 430 4.46 -12.24 -35.16
C ASP A 430 3.03 -12.30 -34.57
N ASN A 431 2.11 -11.52 -35.14
CA ASN A 431 0.80 -11.18 -34.53
C ASN A 431 -0.26 -12.29 -34.54
N VAL A 432 -0.08 -13.41 -35.26
CA VAL A 432 -1.20 -14.31 -35.60
C VAL A 432 -1.61 -15.27 -34.47
N GLN A 433 -0.73 -15.62 -33.53
CA GLN A 433 -1.01 -16.61 -32.47
C GLN A 433 -1.44 -16.03 -31.10
N ASN A 434 -1.43 -14.70 -30.93
CA ASN A 434 -1.43 -14.11 -29.58
C ASN A 434 -2.78 -13.60 -29.06
N GLN A 435 -3.85 -13.59 -29.87
CA GLN A 435 -5.16 -13.09 -29.41
C GLN A 435 -5.88 -14.06 -28.46
N ASP A 436 -5.72 -15.37 -28.67
CA ASP A 436 -6.30 -16.39 -27.79
C ASP A 436 -5.57 -16.50 -26.45
N LEU A 437 -4.28 -16.13 -26.41
CA LEU A 437 -3.48 -16.10 -25.19
C LEU A 437 -4.11 -15.17 -24.15
N VAL A 438 -4.36 -13.90 -24.52
CA VAL A 438 -4.89 -12.88 -23.59
C VAL A 438 -6.21 -13.33 -22.97
N LYS A 439 -7.14 -13.85 -23.77
CA LYS A 439 -8.47 -14.25 -23.28
C LYS A 439 -8.47 -15.44 -22.33
N THR A 440 -7.45 -16.29 -22.38
CA THR A 440 -7.47 -17.60 -21.70
C THR A 440 -6.43 -17.73 -20.61
N THR A 441 -5.54 -16.74 -20.44
CA THR A 441 -4.37 -16.88 -19.56
C THR A 441 -4.25 -15.80 -18.48
N GLY A 442 -5.27 -14.96 -18.25
CA GLY A 442 -5.28 -13.98 -17.15
C GLY A 442 -4.94 -14.59 -15.78
N SER A 443 -5.50 -15.75 -15.43
CA SER A 443 -5.18 -16.47 -14.18
C SER A 443 -3.75 -17.00 -14.12
N GLU A 444 -3.19 -17.47 -15.24
CA GLU A 444 -1.78 -17.87 -15.32
C GLU A 444 -0.87 -16.66 -15.18
N MET A 445 -1.20 -15.54 -15.85
CA MET A 445 -0.44 -14.30 -15.73
C MET A 445 -0.48 -13.76 -14.30
N PHE A 446 -1.64 -13.79 -13.66
CA PHE A 446 -1.77 -13.43 -12.24
C PHE A 446 -0.81 -14.25 -11.39
N SER A 447 -0.78 -15.56 -11.59
CA SER A 447 0.08 -16.49 -10.83
C SER A 447 1.57 -16.24 -11.09
N TYR A 448 1.93 -15.96 -12.35
CA TYR A 448 3.28 -15.58 -12.75
C TYR A 448 3.73 -14.28 -12.05
N MET A 449 2.87 -13.26 -12.04
CA MET A 449 3.13 -11.98 -11.39
C MET A 449 3.17 -12.11 -9.86
N ALA A 450 2.26 -12.86 -9.24
CA ALA A 450 2.25 -13.09 -7.80
C ALA A 450 3.52 -13.81 -7.32
N ALA A 451 3.99 -14.81 -8.08
CA ALA A 451 5.27 -15.45 -7.82
C ALA A 451 6.44 -14.46 -7.96
N GLY A 452 6.42 -13.60 -8.99
CA GLY A 452 7.40 -12.52 -9.16
C GLY A 452 7.37 -11.50 -8.02
N ALA A 453 6.20 -11.19 -7.46
CA ALA A 453 6.05 -10.24 -6.37
C ALA A 453 6.69 -10.78 -5.08
N LYS A 454 6.51 -12.09 -4.82
CA LYS A 454 7.20 -12.78 -3.72
C LYS A 454 8.71 -12.70 -3.86
N MET A 455 9.25 -13.03 -5.03
CA MET A 455 10.68 -12.90 -5.33
C MET A 455 11.18 -11.46 -5.14
N PHE A 456 10.39 -10.46 -5.57
CA PHE A 456 10.72 -9.04 -5.37
C PHE A 456 10.77 -8.65 -3.88
N TYR A 457 9.87 -9.16 -3.04
CA TYR A 457 9.92 -8.91 -1.59
C TYR A 457 11.11 -9.58 -0.90
N GLU A 458 11.59 -10.72 -1.42
CA GLU A 458 12.72 -11.47 -0.87
C GLU A 458 14.08 -10.90 -1.34
N GLU A 459 14.21 -10.57 -2.63
CA GLU A 459 15.48 -10.25 -3.27
C GLU A 459 15.61 -8.79 -3.74
N GLY A 460 14.50 -8.06 -3.78
CA GLY A 460 14.42 -6.77 -4.47
C GLY A 460 14.44 -6.92 -5.99
N LEU A 461 14.89 -5.87 -6.69
CA LEU A 461 15.01 -5.85 -8.16
C LEU A 461 16.46 -5.59 -8.61
N PRO A 462 17.42 -6.49 -8.28
CA PRO A 462 18.79 -6.35 -8.77
C PRO A 462 18.82 -6.51 -10.29
N GLU A 463 19.46 -5.57 -10.98
CA GLU A 463 19.59 -5.59 -12.43
C GLU A 463 20.72 -6.57 -12.84
N PRO A 464 20.41 -7.60 -13.67
CA PRO A 464 21.40 -8.57 -14.16
C PRO A 464 22.55 -7.92 -14.91
N CYS A 465 23.73 -8.55 -14.87
CA CYS A 465 24.93 -8.05 -15.56
C CYS A 465 24.68 -7.90 -17.08
N LEU A 466 23.97 -8.86 -17.68
CA LEU A 466 23.57 -8.81 -19.08
C LEU A 466 22.77 -7.54 -19.41
N LEU A 467 21.77 -7.18 -18.58
CA LEU A 467 20.96 -5.99 -18.82
C LEU A 467 21.76 -4.70 -18.63
N LYS A 468 22.68 -4.67 -17.66
CA LYS A 468 23.61 -3.55 -17.48
C LYS A 468 24.49 -3.36 -18.71
N THR A 469 25.04 -4.45 -19.25
CA THR A 469 25.91 -4.42 -20.44
C THR A 469 25.12 -3.92 -21.66
N ILE A 470 23.93 -4.47 -21.91
CA ILE A 470 23.04 -4.02 -23.01
C ILE A 470 22.71 -2.53 -22.86
N LYS A 471 22.47 -2.08 -21.63
CA LYS A 471 22.16 -0.69 -21.32
C LYS A 471 23.38 0.23 -21.50
N GLU A 472 24.58 -0.21 -21.13
CA GLU A 472 25.83 0.51 -21.36
C GLU A 472 26.14 0.61 -22.86
N GLU A 473 26.06 -0.49 -23.60
CA GLU A 473 26.16 -0.52 -25.06
C GLU A 473 25.13 0.41 -25.71
N TYR A 474 23.89 0.39 -25.23
CA TYR A 474 22.84 1.29 -25.69
C TYR A 474 23.20 2.76 -25.49
N TYR A 475 23.75 3.14 -24.33
CA TYR A 475 24.18 4.51 -24.09
C TYR A 475 25.40 4.90 -24.91
N ASP A 476 26.34 3.98 -25.12
CA ASP A 476 27.55 4.22 -25.91
C ASP A 476 27.23 4.37 -27.40
N ASP A 477 26.33 3.54 -27.94
CA ASP A 477 25.81 3.63 -29.31
C ASP A 477 25.06 4.95 -29.55
N GLU A 478 24.22 5.37 -28.61
CA GLU A 478 23.50 6.66 -28.65
C GLU A 478 24.45 7.86 -28.42
N ASN A 479 25.63 7.64 -27.85
CA ASN A 479 26.66 8.65 -27.63
C ASN A 479 27.66 8.64 -28.79
N SER A 480 27.16 8.98 -29.98
CA SER A 480 27.90 9.14 -31.24
C SER A 480 29.26 9.85 -31.12
N PHE A 481 29.39 10.72 -30.12
CA PHE A 481 30.61 11.45 -29.81
C PHE A 481 31.72 10.59 -29.18
N LEU A 482 31.40 9.66 -28.27
CA LEU A 482 32.40 8.75 -27.69
C LEU A 482 32.90 7.74 -28.73
N THR A 483 32.00 7.27 -29.60
CA THR A 483 32.32 6.41 -30.73
C THR A 483 33.26 7.13 -31.73
N PHE A 484 33.01 8.41 -31.99
CA PHE A 484 33.92 9.24 -32.77
C PHE A 484 35.30 9.37 -32.13
N LEU A 485 35.37 9.72 -30.83
CA LEU A 485 36.63 9.90 -30.12
C LEU A 485 37.47 8.61 -30.12
N SER A 486 36.87 7.47 -29.80
CA SER A 486 37.58 6.18 -29.76
C SER A 486 38.13 5.75 -31.13
N LYS A 487 37.39 6.03 -32.21
CA LYS A 487 37.78 5.62 -33.57
C LYS A 487 38.73 6.59 -34.27
N LYS A 488 38.53 7.91 -34.13
CA LYS A 488 39.25 8.93 -34.91
C LYS A 488 40.26 9.75 -34.09
N CYS A 489 40.23 9.70 -32.77
CA CYS A 489 41.11 10.51 -31.92
C CYS A 489 41.95 9.67 -30.95
N SER A 490 43.12 10.18 -30.57
CA SER A 490 43.96 9.67 -29.48
C SER A 490 44.21 10.75 -28.44
N LEU A 491 44.31 10.36 -27.17
CA LEU A 491 44.66 11.26 -26.08
C LEU A 491 46.14 11.68 -26.20
N ALA A 492 46.40 12.98 -26.09
CA ALA A 492 47.75 13.53 -26.09
C ALA A 492 47.84 14.72 -25.14
N GLU A 493 48.81 14.70 -24.23
CA GLU A 493 48.95 15.68 -23.14
C GLU A 493 49.08 17.13 -23.64
N ASN A 494 49.75 17.31 -24.79
CA ASN A 494 49.86 18.59 -25.50
C ASN A 494 49.07 18.64 -26.81
N GLY A 495 48.12 17.71 -27.00
CA GLY A 495 47.29 17.60 -28.19
C GLY A 495 46.34 18.78 -28.35
N LYS A 496 46.26 19.32 -29.56
CA LYS A 496 45.30 20.37 -29.91
C LYS A 496 44.78 20.18 -31.33
N ILE A 497 43.46 20.21 -31.48
CA ILE A 497 42.79 20.17 -32.79
C ILE A 497 42.02 21.48 -32.97
N LEU A 498 42.08 22.07 -34.17
CA LEU A 498 41.28 23.25 -34.47
C LEU A 498 39.79 22.92 -34.33
N ARG A 499 39.03 23.75 -33.60
CA ARG A 499 37.63 23.48 -33.26
C ARG A 499 36.74 23.24 -34.48
N SER A 500 36.98 23.97 -35.57
CA SER A 500 36.26 23.78 -36.84
C SER A 500 36.53 22.39 -37.42
N HIS A 501 37.80 22.01 -37.58
CA HIS A 501 38.18 20.69 -38.13
C HIS A 501 37.71 19.53 -37.25
N PHE A 502 37.78 19.70 -35.93
CA PHE A 502 37.28 18.70 -35.00
C PHE A 502 35.78 18.42 -35.21
N TYR A 503 35.00 19.49 -35.34
CA TYR A 503 33.55 19.38 -35.48
C TYR A 503 33.15 18.91 -36.88
N GLU A 504 33.82 19.39 -37.93
CA GLU A 504 33.63 18.92 -39.32
C GLU A 504 33.93 17.41 -39.44
N SER A 505 35.02 16.94 -38.81
CA SER A 505 35.35 15.50 -38.78
C SER A 505 34.32 14.69 -38.01
N TYR A 506 33.80 15.22 -36.89
CA TYR A 506 32.72 14.60 -36.12
C TYR A 506 31.41 14.51 -36.90
N GLU A 507 31.00 15.60 -37.56
CA GLU A 507 29.79 15.61 -38.41
C GLU A 507 29.93 14.63 -39.58
N THR A 508 31.09 14.61 -40.24
CA THR A 508 31.38 13.66 -41.32
C THR A 508 31.29 12.21 -40.83
N PHE A 509 31.90 11.91 -39.68
CA PHE A 509 31.84 10.58 -39.07
C PHE A 509 30.40 10.17 -38.73
N CYS A 510 29.62 11.07 -38.13
CA CYS A 510 28.22 10.81 -37.80
C CYS A 510 27.39 10.54 -39.06
N ASN A 511 27.54 11.35 -40.10
CA ASN A 511 26.83 11.17 -41.37
C ASN A 511 27.20 9.86 -42.07
N GLN A 512 28.47 9.46 -42.04
CA GLN A 512 28.92 8.19 -42.63
C GLN A 512 28.41 6.95 -41.91
N ASN A 513 28.13 7.06 -40.61
CA ASN A 513 27.71 5.94 -39.76
C ASN A 513 26.22 6.01 -39.36
N ASN A 514 25.43 6.90 -39.98
CA ASN A 514 24.03 7.18 -39.62
C ASN A 514 23.81 7.46 -38.12
N LEU A 515 24.74 8.18 -37.49
CA LEU A 515 24.67 8.54 -36.07
C LEU A 515 24.14 9.97 -35.87
N THR A 516 23.50 10.23 -34.74
CA THR A 516 22.97 11.56 -34.39
C THR A 516 24.09 12.55 -34.07
N ILE A 517 24.15 13.69 -34.78
CA ILE A 517 25.12 14.77 -34.51
C ILE A 517 24.72 15.57 -33.27
N LYS A 518 25.62 15.68 -32.29
CA LYS A 518 25.43 16.52 -31.09
C LYS A 518 25.99 17.93 -31.32
N LYS A 519 25.26 18.96 -30.88
CA LYS A 519 25.70 20.37 -31.01
C LYS A 519 26.96 20.64 -30.18
N LEU A 520 27.81 21.54 -30.68
CA LEU A 520 29.05 21.91 -30.01
C LEU A 520 28.85 22.44 -28.57
N SER A 521 27.79 23.22 -28.32
CA SER A 521 27.45 23.73 -26.98
C SER A 521 27.15 22.62 -25.97
N TRP A 522 26.59 21.50 -26.44
CA TRP A 522 26.34 20.33 -25.62
C TRP A 522 27.67 19.65 -25.22
N LEU A 523 28.58 19.46 -26.18
CA LEU A 523 29.90 18.85 -25.96
C LEU A 523 30.75 19.65 -24.96
N THR A 524 30.70 20.98 -25.02
CA THR A 524 31.42 21.86 -24.11
C THR A 524 30.83 21.85 -22.69
N ASN A 525 29.49 21.84 -22.58
CA ASN A 525 28.80 21.83 -21.27
C ASN A 525 29.06 20.51 -20.50
N LYS A 526 29.16 19.39 -21.21
CA LYS A 526 29.47 18.08 -20.64
C LYS A 526 30.97 17.86 -20.34
N LYS A 527 31.83 18.85 -20.64
CA LYS A 527 33.30 18.79 -20.48
C LYS A 527 33.98 17.68 -21.29
N TYR A 528 33.31 17.10 -22.28
CA TYR A 528 33.91 16.13 -23.20
C TYR A 528 35.03 16.76 -24.04
N ILE A 529 34.85 18.05 -24.36
CA ILE A 529 35.87 18.89 -25.00
C ILE A 529 36.12 20.13 -24.15
N LYS A 530 37.38 20.54 -24.08
CA LYS A 530 37.80 21.81 -23.46
C LYS A 530 38.23 22.76 -24.57
N PRO A 531 37.34 23.64 -25.06
CA PRO A 531 37.72 24.63 -26.05
C PRO A 531 38.59 25.70 -25.39
N HIS A 532 39.74 25.99 -25.99
CA HIS A 532 40.64 27.05 -25.56
C HIS A 532 40.94 27.98 -26.72
N ARG A 533 40.97 29.29 -26.45
CA ARG A 533 41.24 30.30 -27.47
C ARG A 533 42.73 30.61 -27.52
N PHE A 534 43.34 30.41 -28.68
CA PHE A 534 44.70 30.84 -28.99
C PHE A 534 44.67 32.02 -29.97
N THR A 535 45.83 32.61 -30.24
CA THR A 535 45.99 33.74 -31.18
C THR A 535 45.43 33.47 -32.58
N LYS A 536 45.44 32.19 -33.02
CA LYS A 536 44.97 31.76 -34.35
C LYS A 536 43.58 31.12 -34.38
N GLY A 537 42.82 31.13 -33.28
CA GLY A 537 41.45 30.60 -33.24
C GLY A 537 41.12 29.75 -32.01
N TRP A 538 40.00 29.03 -32.07
CA TRP A 538 39.56 28.12 -31.01
C TRP A 538 40.06 26.69 -31.28
N TYR A 539 40.56 26.04 -30.24
CA TYR A 539 41.09 24.68 -30.30
C TYR A 539 40.46 23.79 -29.23
N VAL A 540 40.25 22.53 -29.56
CA VAL A 540 39.91 21.46 -28.61
C VAL A 540 41.22 20.86 -28.08
N LEU A 541 41.40 20.90 -26.76
CA LEU A 541 42.62 20.40 -26.10
C LEU A 541 42.49 18.94 -25.66
N GLY A 542 43.64 18.25 -25.60
CA GLY A 542 43.78 16.89 -25.04
C GLY A 542 43.68 15.76 -26.07
N TYR A 543 43.44 16.09 -27.33
CA TYR A 543 43.24 15.11 -28.41
C TYR A 543 44.09 15.44 -29.63
N VAL A 544 44.45 14.42 -30.39
CA VAL A 544 44.97 14.49 -31.77
C VAL A 544 44.21 13.49 -32.65
N PHE A 545 44.10 13.74 -33.95
CA PHE A 545 43.56 12.74 -34.87
C PHE A 545 44.53 11.56 -34.96
N LYS A 546 44.00 10.33 -35.02
CA LYS A 546 44.81 9.15 -35.34
C LYS A 546 45.37 9.32 -36.74
N GLN A 547 46.65 8.98 -36.93
CA GLN A 547 47.21 8.88 -38.28
C GLN A 547 46.53 7.69 -38.97
N GLU A 548 46.05 7.89 -40.20
CA GLU A 548 45.56 6.79 -41.03
C GLU A 548 46.79 5.96 -41.45
N GLU A 549 46.75 4.64 -41.21
CA GLU A 549 47.74 3.68 -41.74
C GLU A 549 47.57 3.48 -43.24
#